data_AF-H8GL69-F1
#
_entry.id   AF-H8GL69-F1
#
_cell.length_a   1.000
_cell.length_b   1.000
_cell.length_c   1.000
_cell.angle_alpha   90.00
_cell.angle_beta   90.00
_cell.angle_gamma   90.00
#
_symmetry.space_group_name_H-M   'P 1'
#
loop_
_entity.id
_entity.type
_entity.pdbx_description
1 polymer ?
#
loop_
_entity_poly.entity_id
_entity_poly.type
_entity_poly.pdbx_seq_one_letter_code
_entity_poly.pdbx_strand_id
1 'polypeptide(L)'
;MQIHEKLRVMRQWKGWTQEALAEKLGCAVNTYAKIERGETAIKLDKLEKIAHAIGVDTQELIDTNDKTVFNFAENCTHSNLAHTILLTEAQCVQELEKAHLIIDHQSKEIDWLKEEISRLKEIIDLLKRAKTAI
;
A
#
# COMPACT_ATOMS: atom_id res chain seq x y z
N MET A 1 0.46 11.14 -12.45
CA MET A 1 -0.80 11.54 -11.74
C MET A 1 -1.17 12.99 -12.06
N GLN A 2 -2.47 13.32 -12.11
CA GLN A 2 -2.95 14.71 -12.22
C GLN A 2 -2.94 15.42 -10.85
N ILE A 3 -2.93 16.76 -10.83
CA ILE A 3 -2.84 17.57 -9.59
C ILE A 3 -3.97 17.23 -8.59
N HIS A 4 -5.21 17.08 -9.06
CA HIS A 4 -6.36 16.79 -8.21
C HIS A 4 -6.28 15.39 -7.56
N GLU A 5 -5.69 14.42 -8.26
CA GLU A 5 -5.43 13.08 -7.71
C GLU A 5 -4.37 13.15 -6.60
N LYS A 6 -3.30 13.92 -6.80
CA LYS A 6 -2.27 14.14 -5.78
C LYS A 6 -2.82 14.77 -4.51
N LEU A 7 -3.66 15.80 -4.65
CA LEU A 7 -4.32 16.45 -3.52
C LEU A 7 -5.16 15.46 -2.71
N ARG A 8 -5.94 14.61 -3.39
CA ARG A 8 -6.74 13.56 -2.74
C ARG A 8 -5.86 12.57 -2.00
N VAL A 9 -4.80 12.09 -2.62
CA VAL A 9 -3.86 11.13 -2.01
C VAL A 9 -3.21 11.72 -0.76
N MET A 10 -2.68 12.94 -0.86
CA MET A 10 -2.04 13.61 0.28
C MET A 10 -3.01 13.87 1.43
N ARG A 11 -4.25 14.29 1.13
CA ARG A 11 -5.29 14.44 2.16
C ARG A 11 -5.58 13.11 2.85
N GLN A 12 -5.79 12.04 2.09
CA GLN A 12 -6.10 10.72 2.64
C GLN A 12 -4.93 10.18 3.47
N TRP A 13 -3.69 10.45 3.05
CA TRP A 13 -2.49 10.06 3.78
C TRP A 13 -2.39 10.77 5.15
N LYS A 14 -2.82 12.04 5.25
CA LYS A 14 -2.96 12.75 6.52
C LYS A 14 -4.16 12.27 7.37
N GLY A 15 -4.97 11.33 6.87
CA GLY A 15 -6.17 10.84 7.54
C GLY A 15 -7.31 11.86 7.61
N TRP A 16 -7.29 12.91 6.79
CA TRP A 16 -8.30 13.96 6.83
C TRP A 16 -9.49 13.63 5.95
N THR A 17 -10.70 13.96 6.40
CA THR A 17 -11.89 13.92 5.54
C THR A 17 -11.94 15.16 4.63
N GLN A 18 -12.80 15.14 3.61
CA GLN A 18 -12.99 16.31 2.74
C GLN A 18 -13.54 17.49 3.53
N GLU A 19 -14.40 17.24 4.52
CA GLU A 19 -14.95 18.22 5.45
C GLU A 19 -13.84 18.87 6.27
N ALA A 20 -12.97 18.06 6.88
CA ALA A 20 -11.90 18.53 7.74
C ALA A 20 -10.90 19.44 7.00
N LEU A 21 -10.56 19.08 5.76
CA LEU A 21 -9.67 19.92 4.95
C LEU A 21 -10.39 21.16 4.39
N ALA A 22 -11.67 21.04 4.02
CA ALA A 22 -12.45 22.19 3.59
C ALA A 22 -12.61 23.23 4.72
N GLU A 23 -12.78 22.79 5.95
CA GLU A 23 -12.80 23.64 7.15
C GLU A 23 -11.47 24.36 7.36
N LYS A 24 -10.34 23.64 7.29
CA LYS A 24 -8.98 24.24 7.34
C LYS A 24 -8.76 25.29 6.25
N LEU A 25 -9.38 25.12 5.08
CA LEU A 25 -9.27 26.03 3.94
C LEU A 25 -10.31 27.15 3.97
N GLY A 26 -11.24 27.15 4.92
CA GLY A 26 -12.33 28.13 4.99
C GLY A 26 -13.25 28.08 3.75
N CYS A 27 -13.49 26.89 3.20
CA CYS A 27 -14.31 26.71 1.99
C CYS A 27 -15.42 25.68 2.18
N ALA A 28 -16.42 25.68 1.30
CA ALA A 28 -17.47 24.68 1.34
C ALA A 28 -16.92 23.29 0.94
N VAL A 29 -17.35 22.25 1.65
CA VAL A 29 -16.96 20.85 1.41
C VAL A 29 -17.16 20.46 -0.05
N ASN A 30 -18.32 20.79 -0.62
CA ASN A 30 -18.64 20.54 -2.03
C ASN A 30 -17.65 21.22 -2.98
N THR A 31 -17.17 22.42 -2.65
CA THR A 31 -16.16 23.12 -3.47
C THR A 31 -14.83 22.38 -3.46
N TYR A 32 -14.40 21.88 -2.31
CA TYR A 32 -13.18 21.08 -2.23
C TYR A 32 -13.34 19.70 -2.90
N ALA A 33 -14.49 19.05 -2.75
CA ALA A 33 -14.78 17.77 -3.40
C ALA A 33 -14.76 17.88 -4.95
N LYS A 34 -15.27 18.99 -5.52
CA LYS A 34 -15.16 19.28 -6.96
C LYS A 34 -13.72 19.42 -7.43
N ILE A 35 -12.86 19.99 -6.59
CA ILE A 35 -11.43 20.10 -6.87
C ILE A 35 -10.79 18.71 -6.94
N GLU A 36 -11.05 17.84 -5.97
CA GLU A 36 -10.49 16.47 -5.97
C GLU A 36 -10.99 15.60 -7.13
N ARG A 37 -12.19 15.89 -7.66
CA ARG A 37 -12.73 15.22 -8.85
C ARG A 37 -12.27 15.82 -10.18
N GLY A 38 -11.49 16.89 -10.16
CA GLY A 38 -11.03 17.57 -11.38
C GLY A 38 -12.14 18.34 -12.11
N GLU A 39 -13.31 18.54 -11.50
CA GLU A 39 -14.45 19.25 -12.08
C GLU A 39 -14.27 20.77 -12.11
N THR A 40 -13.22 21.29 -11.47
CA THR A 40 -12.93 22.72 -11.38
C THR A 40 -11.44 22.96 -11.52
N ALA A 41 -11.07 23.84 -12.46
CA ALA A 41 -9.70 24.29 -12.61
C ALA A 41 -9.24 25.03 -11.35
N ILE A 42 -8.09 24.62 -10.81
CA ILE A 42 -7.49 25.22 -9.62
C ILE A 42 -6.56 26.34 -10.09
N LYS A 43 -6.78 27.55 -9.59
CA LYS A 43 -5.85 28.66 -9.78
C LYS A 43 -4.64 28.51 -8.86
N LEU A 44 -3.48 29.04 -9.27
CA LEU A 44 -2.23 28.87 -8.53
C LEU A 44 -2.32 29.38 -7.08
N ASP A 45 -2.95 30.53 -6.85
CA ASP A 45 -3.19 31.12 -5.52
C ASP A 45 -3.98 30.18 -4.59
N LYS A 46 -4.94 29.45 -5.14
CA LYS A 46 -5.72 28.47 -4.40
C LYS A 46 -4.94 27.18 -4.19
N LEU A 47 -4.15 26.77 -5.18
CA LEU A 47 -3.28 25.60 -5.07
C LEU A 47 -2.23 25.80 -3.95
N GLU A 48 -1.62 26.99 -3.87
CA GLU A 48 -0.68 27.36 -2.80
C GLU A 48 -1.32 27.28 -1.41
N LYS A 49 -2.54 27.79 -1.26
CA LYS A 49 -3.28 27.67 0.01
C LYS A 49 -3.54 26.22 0.41
N ILE A 50 -3.88 25.38 -0.56
CA ILE A 50 -4.10 23.95 -0.33
C ILE A 50 -2.78 23.26 0.02
N ALA A 51 -1.71 23.55 -0.71
CA ALA A 51 -0.36 23.04 -0.46
C ALA A 51 0.08 23.37 0.97
N HIS A 52 -0.06 24.64 1.36
CA HIS A 52 0.26 25.11 2.70
C HIS A 52 -0.59 24.44 3.79
N ALA A 53 -1.89 24.25 3.56
CA ALA A 53 -2.76 23.56 4.51
C ALA A 53 -2.40 22.08 4.70
N ILE A 54 -1.91 21.43 3.64
CA ILE A 54 -1.44 20.03 3.66
C ILE A 54 0.00 19.93 4.21
N GLY A 55 0.78 21.01 4.13
CA GLY A 55 2.17 21.07 4.56
C GLY A 55 3.14 20.56 3.49
N VAL A 56 2.83 20.81 2.21
CA VAL A 56 3.66 20.47 1.04
C VAL A 56 4.05 21.74 0.30
N ASP A 57 5.13 21.70 -0.47
CA ASP A 57 5.46 22.78 -1.38
C ASP A 57 4.53 22.74 -2.62
N THR A 58 4.17 23.90 -3.16
CA THR A 58 3.28 23.95 -4.33
C THR A 58 3.94 23.32 -5.56
N GLN A 59 5.27 23.43 -5.68
CA GLN A 59 6.04 22.79 -6.73
C GLN A 59 5.89 21.26 -6.69
N GLU A 60 5.72 20.68 -5.50
CA GLU A 60 5.52 19.24 -5.34
C GLU A 60 4.20 18.74 -5.96
N LEU A 61 3.18 19.61 -5.94
CA LEU A 61 1.90 19.34 -6.59
C LEU A 61 1.99 19.50 -8.10
N ILE A 62 2.71 20.53 -8.57
CA ILE A 62 2.84 20.87 -10.00
C ILE A 62 3.76 19.89 -10.75
N ASP A 63 4.84 19.42 -10.11
CA ASP A 63 5.85 18.59 -10.77
C ASP A 63 5.23 17.32 -11.34
N THR A 64 5.36 17.08 -12.65
CA THR A 64 4.81 15.88 -13.30
C THR A 64 5.57 14.60 -12.93
N ASN A 65 6.71 14.73 -12.26
CA ASN A 65 7.46 13.61 -11.75
C ASN A 65 6.69 12.99 -10.57
N ASP A 66 6.12 11.81 -10.79
CA ASP A 66 5.29 11.16 -9.78
C ASP A 66 6.08 10.89 -8.48
N LYS A 67 7.43 10.85 -8.54
CA LYS A 67 8.40 10.71 -7.42
C LYS A 67 8.09 11.59 -6.21
N THR A 68 7.45 12.73 -6.40
CA THR A 68 7.20 13.65 -5.30
C THR A 68 6.16 13.15 -4.29
N VAL A 69 5.20 12.33 -4.73
CA VAL A 69 4.29 11.63 -3.81
C VAL A 69 5.02 10.51 -3.06
N PHE A 70 6.06 9.93 -3.66
CA PHE A 70 6.85 8.84 -3.08
C PHE A 70 7.69 9.29 -1.88
N ASN A 71 8.29 10.49 -1.94
CA ASN A 71 9.06 11.06 -0.82
C ASN A 71 8.20 11.35 0.42
N PHE A 72 6.91 11.69 0.22
CA PHE A 72 5.98 11.87 1.33
C PHE A 72 5.68 10.55 2.05
N ALA A 73 5.55 9.45 1.30
CA ALA A 73 5.27 8.13 1.82
C ALA A 73 6.44 7.51 2.60
N GLU A 74 7.70 7.82 2.24
CA GLU A 74 8.89 7.32 2.95
C GLU A 74 8.98 7.81 4.41
N ASN A 75 8.32 8.92 4.76
CA ASN A 75 8.43 9.53 6.09
C ASN A 75 7.33 9.11 7.09
N CYS A 76 6.41 8.20 6.77
CA CYS A 76 5.48 7.65 7.77
C CYS A 76 5.33 6.14 7.63
N THR A 77 6.02 5.42 8.51
CA THR A 77 5.74 4.01 8.78
C THR A 77 4.33 3.89 9.38
N HIS A 78 3.55 2.93 8.87
CA HIS A 78 2.23 2.49 9.40
C HIS A 78 0.95 3.20 8.91
N SER A 79 0.70 3.26 7.60
CA SER A 79 -0.70 3.21 7.14
C SER A 79 -0.87 2.22 5.98
N ASN A 80 -1.89 1.35 6.08
CA ASN A 80 -2.24 0.35 5.06
C ASN A 80 -2.60 0.96 3.70
N LEU A 81 -2.79 2.28 3.61
CA LEU A 81 -3.04 2.98 2.35
C LEU A 81 -1.79 3.09 1.47
N ALA A 82 -0.59 3.08 2.07
CA ALA A 82 0.67 3.05 1.32
C ALA A 82 0.73 1.84 0.37
N HIS A 83 0.12 0.72 0.75
CA HIS A 83 0.11 -0.51 -0.05
C HIS A 83 -0.85 -0.44 -1.26
N THR A 84 -1.89 0.41 -1.23
CA THR A 84 -2.88 0.49 -2.32
C THR A 84 -2.45 1.43 -3.45
N ILE A 85 -1.56 2.38 -3.18
CA ILE A 85 -1.16 3.42 -4.14
C ILE A 85 0.23 3.13 -4.75
N LEU A 86 1.06 2.34 -4.08
CA LEU A 86 2.51 2.29 -4.32
C LEU A 86 3.00 1.00 -4.97
N LEU A 87 2.49 0.62 -6.15
CA LEU A 87 3.28 -0.22 -7.03
C LEU A 87 3.22 0.37 -8.44
N THR A 88 4.36 0.89 -8.90
CA THR A 88 4.59 0.97 -10.35
C THR A 88 4.48 -0.43 -10.95
N GLU A 89 4.12 -0.57 -12.23
CA GLU A 89 3.97 -1.90 -12.86
C GLU A 89 5.21 -2.78 -12.63
N ALA A 90 6.41 -2.18 -12.69
CA ALA A 90 7.67 -2.87 -12.40
C ALA A 90 7.80 -3.35 -10.94
N GLN A 91 7.39 -2.53 -9.97
CA GLN A 91 7.37 -2.94 -8.56
C GLN A 91 6.32 -4.03 -8.31
N CYS A 92 5.17 -3.96 -8.99
CA CYS A 92 4.12 -4.98 -8.92
C CYS A 92 4.62 -6.34 -9.39
N VAL A 93 5.31 -6.35 -10.53
CA VAL A 93 5.96 -7.56 -11.05
C VAL A 93 7.01 -8.07 -10.07
N GLN A 94 7.85 -7.19 -9.51
CA GLN A 94 8.89 -7.60 -8.56
C GLN A 94 8.33 -8.19 -7.26
N GLU A 95 7.28 -7.60 -6.68
CA GLU A 95 6.64 -8.12 -5.46
C GLU A 95 5.86 -9.41 -5.75
N LEU A 96 5.23 -9.54 -6.93
CA LEU A 96 4.62 -10.79 -7.37
C LEU A 96 5.66 -11.91 -7.55
N GLU A 97 6.82 -11.61 -8.12
CA GLU A 97 7.92 -12.56 -8.26
C GLU A 97 8.45 -13.01 -6.89
N LYS A 98 8.63 -12.07 -5.94
CA LYS A 98 9.01 -12.41 -4.55
C LYS A 98 7.95 -13.30 -3.89
N ALA A 99 6.68 -12.95 -4.02
CA ALA A 99 5.58 -13.75 -3.47
C ALA A 99 5.57 -15.17 -4.06
N HIS A 100 5.76 -15.30 -5.38
CA HIS A 100 5.87 -16.61 -6.04
C HIS A 100 7.06 -17.43 -5.52
N LEU A 101 8.23 -16.82 -5.32
CA LEU A 101 9.40 -17.51 -4.76
C LEU A 101 9.14 -18.04 -3.34
N ILE A 102 8.46 -17.25 -2.51
CA ILE A 102 8.07 -17.67 -1.15
C ILE A 102 7.10 -18.85 -1.23
N ILE A 103 6.10 -18.79 -2.11
CA ILE A 103 5.12 -19.87 -2.29
C ILE A 103 5.80 -21.15 -2.77
N ASP A 104 6.72 -21.07 -3.74
CA ASP A 104 7.46 -22.22 -4.25
C ASP A 104 8.32 -22.86 -3.16
N HIS A 105 9.02 -22.03 -2.37
CA HIS A 105 9.82 -22.51 -1.25
C HIS A 105 8.95 -23.19 -0.18
N GLN A 106 7.84 -22.57 0.22
CA GLN A 106 6.90 -23.13 1.19
C GLN A 106 6.26 -24.43 0.69
N SER A 107 5.93 -24.53 -0.61
CA SER A 107 5.40 -25.77 -1.19
C SER A 107 6.40 -26.91 -1.08
N LYS A 108 7.68 -26.66 -1.38
CA LYS A 108 8.75 -27.66 -1.24
C LYS A 108 8.95 -28.10 0.21
N GLU A 109 8.90 -27.15 1.14
CA GLU A 109 9.01 -27.45 2.57
C GLU A 109 7.81 -28.28 3.07
N ILE A 110 6.60 -27.95 2.62
CA ILE A 110 5.39 -28.72 2.91
C ILE A 110 5.51 -30.15 2.37
N ASP A 111 5.99 -30.33 1.14
CA ASP A 111 6.15 -31.65 0.55
C ASP A 111 7.21 -32.48 1.27
N TRP A 112 8.33 -31.85 1.64
CA TRP A 112 9.36 -32.48 2.47
C TRP A 112 8.82 -32.91 3.84
N LEU A 113 8.08 -32.03 4.54
CA LEU A 113 7.46 -32.35 5.83
C LEU A 113 6.43 -33.49 5.70
N LYS A 114 5.66 -33.55 4.61
CA LYS A 114 4.71 -34.64 4.35
C LYS A 114 5.43 -35.98 4.18
N GLU A 115 6.52 -36.01 3.41
CA GLU A 115 7.33 -37.23 3.24
C GLU A 115 7.89 -37.70 4.58
N GLU A 116 8.44 -36.78 5.38
CA GLU A 116 9.02 -37.12 6.68
C GLU A 116 7.95 -37.66 7.65
N ILE A 117 6.78 -37.03 7.69
CA ILE A 117 5.63 -37.55 8.47
C ILE A 117 5.25 -38.96 8.00
N SER A 118 5.28 -39.23 6.70
CA SER A 118 5.00 -40.57 6.16
C SER A 118 6.01 -41.60 6.66
N ARG A 119 7.31 -41.28 6.59
CA ARG A 119 8.40 -42.15 7.09
C ARG A 119 8.29 -42.41 8.58
N LEU A 120 8.05 -41.37 9.38
CA LEU A 120 7.89 -41.50 10.83
C LEU A 120 6.67 -42.35 11.19
N LYS A 121 5.55 -42.20 10.47
CA LYS A 121 4.36 -43.05 10.66
C LYS A 121 4.66 -44.51 10.36
N GLU A 122 5.40 -44.81 9.30
CA GLU A 122 5.80 -46.17 8.94
C GLU A 122 6.69 -46.79 10.03
N ILE A 123 7.70 -46.05 10.52
CA ILE A 123 8.58 -46.49 11.61
C ILE A 123 7.76 -46.81 12.88
N ILE A 124 6.82 -45.92 13.25
CA ILE A 124 5.96 -46.15 14.41
C ILE A 124 5.11 -47.41 14.24
N ASP A 125 4.57 -47.66 13.05
CA ASP A 125 3.77 -48.86 12.78
C ASP A 125 4.62 -50.14 12.92
N LEU A 126 5.85 -50.14 12.37
CA LEU A 126 6.80 -51.25 12.52
C LEU A 126 7.15 -51.50 14.00
N LEU A 127 7.42 -50.45 14.77
CA LEU A 127 7.71 -50.56 16.20
C LEU A 127 6.51 -51.08 17.00
N LYS A 128 5.29 -50.65 16.67
CA LYS A 128 4.06 -51.17 17.29
C LYS A 128 3.89 -52.66 17.02
N ARG A 129 4.09 -53.11 15.78
CA ARG A 129 4.01 -54.52 15.40
C ARG A 129 5.05 -55.38 16.12
N ALA A 130 6.28 -54.88 16.24
CA ALA A 130 7.35 -55.56 16.98
C ALA A 130 7.03 -55.70 18.47
N LYS A 131 6.40 -54.68 19.08
CA LYS A 131 6.00 -54.71 20.50
C LYS A 131 4.85 -55.68 20.78
N THR A 132 3.94 -55.89 19.83
CA THR A 132 2.82 -56.85 19.98
C THR A 132 3.22 -58.30 19.75
N ALA A 133 4.43 -58.57 19.26
CA ALA A 133 4.93 -59.91 18.95
C ALA A 133 5.72 -60.57 20.11
N ILE A 134 5.81 -59.90 21.26
CA ILE A 134 6.46 -60.35 22.51
C ILE A 134 5.37 -60.48 23.57
#